data_AF-A0A8T6TSL4-F1
#
_entry.id   AF-A0A8T6TSL4-F1
#
_cell.length_a   1.000
_cell.length_b   1.000
_cell.length_c   1.000
_cell.angle_alpha   90.00
_cell.angle_beta   90.00
_cell.angle_gamma   90.00
#
_symmetry.space_group_name_H-M   'P 1'
#
loop_
_entity.id
_entity.type
_entity.pdbx_description
1 polymer ?
#
loop_
_entity_poly.entity_id
_entity_poly.type
_entity_poly.pdbx_seq_one_letter_code
_entity_poly.pdbx_strand_id
1 'polypeptide(L)'
;MSKSNLSDNETRTLLGLVKFPTLNDRQLSERIGIKMSTVTAIKNRLKDMGYFITVRVPNLQYLGAEILSIGYASTDPSVGEKTQVEVGRRLVEEYDELFYIGAGPRYRFSFSVHRDYSAACGVADQVLDLYSRNGLLIQGENRVMHLPFDRTKIYNFFDHSSLLERAFDVQLPAREADRQVHDGGFGEVRSVKLSRIERKVLRGLVQNPDMLDSTISKRIDVTRQSVTKMRKRFEDLDLFHALRVPNLEMLG
;
A
#
# COMPACT_ATOMS: atom_id res chain seq x y z
N MET A 1 11.51 -20.48 -3.08
CA MET A 1 10.04 -20.47 -3.11
C MET A 1 9.59 -21.82 -3.62
N SER A 2 8.73 -22.52 -2.88
CA SER A 2 8.14 -23.77 -3.39
C SER A 2 7.22 -23.42 -4.56
N LYS A 3 7.08 -24.31 -5.55
CA LYS A 3 6.14 -24.09 -6.66
C LYS A 3 4.74 -23.95 -6.04
N SER A 4 4.14 -22.77 -6.14
CA SER A 4 2.72 -22.60 -5.81
C SER A 4 1.90 -23.58 -6.65
N ASN A 5 0.78 -24.09 -6.12
CA ASN A 5 -0.12 -25.02 -6.82
C ASN A 5 -0.87 -24.38 -8.00
N LEU A 6 -0.39 -23.25 -8.53
CA LEU A 6 -1.00 -22.54 -9.64
C LEU A 6 -0.59 -23.18 -10.97
N SER A 7 -1.56 -23.41 -11.84
CA SER A 7 -1.29 -23.75 -13.25
C SER A 7 -0.62 -22.59 -13.98
N ASP A 8 0.02 -22.86 -15.12
CA ASP A 8 0.72 -21.83 -15.92
C ASP A 8 -0.19 -20.65 -16.26
N ASN A 9 -1.46 -20.91 -16.61
CA ASN A 9 -2.43 -19.86 -16.89
C ASN A 9 -2.82 -19.06 -15.64
N GLU A 10 -2.89 -19.70 -14.47
CA GLU A 10 -3.16 -19.00 -13.21
C GLU A 10 -1.99 -18.13 -12.79
N THR A 11 -0.77 -18.66 -12.85
CA THR A 11 0.47 -17.93 -12.60
C THR A 11 0.58 -16.72 -13.50
N ARG A 12 0.38 -16.89 -14.80
CA ARG A 12 0.44 -15.81 -15.79
C ARG A 12 -0.68 -14.77 -15.60
N THR A 13 -1.87 -15.21 -15.19
CA THR A 13 -2.99 -14.30 -14.88
C THR A 13 -2.74 -13.52 -13.59
N LEU A 14 -2.28 -14.17 -12.51
CA LEU A 14 -1.93 -13.51 -11.25
C LEU A 14 -0.85 -12.46 -11.47
N LEU A 15 0.23 -12.85 -12.14
CA LEU A 15 1.31 -11.94 -12.49
C LEU A 15 0.82 -10.78 -13.36
N GLY A 16 -0.09 -11.05 -14.31
CA GLY A 16 -0.73 -10.02 -15.12
C GLY A 16 -1.56 -9.05 -14.30
N LEU A 17 -2.33 -9.53 -13.32
CA LEU A 17 -3.11 -8.70 -12.39
C LEU A 17 -2.22 -7.80 -11.54
N VAL A 18 -1.08 -8.32 -11.06
CA VAL A 18 -0.09 -7.56 -10.27
C VAL A 18 0.61 -6.52 -11.12
N LYS A 19 1.09 -6.90 -12.32
CA LYS A 19 1.85 -6.01 -13.21
C LYS A 19 0.95 -4.92 -13.85
N PHE A 20 -0.30 -5.25 -14.15
CA PHE A 20 -1.24 -4.36 -14.85
C PHE A 20 -2.55 -4.16 -14.07
N PRO A 21 -2.50 -3.56 -12.85
CA PRO A 21 -3.63 -3.57 -11.91
C PRO A 21 -4.86 -2.76 -12.38
N THR A 22 -4.68 -1.87 -13.36
CA THR A 22 -5.71 -0.97 -13.91
C THR A 22 -6.37 -1.50 -15.19
N LEU A 23 -5.84 -2.56 -15.81
CA LEU A 23 -6.42 -3.12 -17.03
C LEU A 23 -7.71 -3.89 -16.73
N ASN A 24 -8.69 -3.75 -17.62
CA ASN A 24 -9.88 -4.61 -17.60
C ASN A 24 -9.57 -6.00 -18.21
N ASP A 25 -10.48 -6.95 -18.02
CA ASP A 25 -10.25 -8.36 -18.41
C ASP A 25 -9.93 -8.55 -19.90
N ARG A 26 -10.51 -7.71 -20.77
CA ARG A 26 -10.21 -7.73 -22.21
C ARG A 26 -8.79 -7.26 -22.48
N GLN A 27 -8.42 -6.10 -21.94
CA GLN A 27 -7.08 -5.55 -22.12
C GLN A 27 -6.02 -6.47 -21.51
N LEU A 28 -6.29 -7.05 -20.34
CA LEU A 28 -5.40 -7.99 -19.68
C LEU A 28 -5.23 -9.27 -20.51
N SER A 29 -6.34 -9.81 -21.04
CA SER A 29 -6.37 -10.96 -21.95
C SER A 29 -5.48 -10.76 -23.17
N GLU A 30 -5.65 -9.63 -23.86
CA GLU A 30 -4.83 -9.24 -25.01
C GLU A 30 -3.35 -9.10 -24.61
N ARG A 31 -3.07 -8.54 -23.42
CA ARG A 31 -1.70 -8.30 -22.93
C ARG A 31 -0.95 -9.56 -22.54
N ILE A 32 -1.63 -10.54 -21.93
CA ILE A 32 -0.98 -11.77 -21.43
C ILE A 32 -1.15 -12.97 -22.37
N GLY A 33 -1.97 -12.87 -23.41
CA GLY A 33 -2.16 -13.93 -24.41
C GLY A 33 -3.07 -15.08 -23.93
N ILE A 34 -4.00 -14.81 -23.01
CA ILE A 34 -4.98 -15.79 -22.51
C ILE A 34 -6.37 -15.36 -22.93
N LYS A 35 -7.27 -16.28 -23.28
CA LYS A 35 -8.67 -15.96 -23.66
C LYS A 35 -9.38 -15.17 -22.55
N MET A 36 -10.14 -14.14 -22.92
CA MET A 36 -10.83 -13.26 -21.96
C MET A 36 -11.71 -14.02 -20.96
N SER A 37 -12.49 -15.01 -21.42
CA SER A 37 -13.32 -15.84 -20.53
C SER A 37 -12.50 -16.60 -19.49
N THR A 38 -11.32 -17.09 -19.88
CA THR A 38 -10.36 -17.76 -18.99
C THR A 38 -9.76 -16.78 -17.98
N VAL A 39 -9.36 -15.58 -18.43
CA VAL A 39 -8.87 -14.52 -17.53
C VAL A 39 -9.91 -14.15 -16.47
N THR A 40 -11.16 -13.93 -16.88
CA THR A 40 -12.25 -13.60 -15.95
C THR A 40 -12.47 -14.73 -14.93
N ALA A 41 -12.54 -15.98 -15.37
CA ALA A 41 -12.75 -17.13 -14.49
C ALA A 41 -11.59 -17.31 -13.49
N ILE A 42 -10.34 -17.24 -13.97
CA ILE A 42 -9.15 -17.37 -13.13
C ILE A 42 -9.05 -16.21 -12.13
N LYS A 43 -9.24 -14.96 -12.59
CA LYS A 43 -9.20 -13.77 -11.71
C LYS A 43 -10.18 -13.91 -10.56
N ASN A 44 -11.42 -14.30 -10.84
CA ASN A 44 -12.44 -14.47 -9.80
C ASN A 44 -12.05 -15.59 -8.83
N ARG A 45 -11.62 -16.76 -9.33
CA ARG A 45 -11.15 -17.86 -8.50
C ARG A 45 -9.97 -17.47 -7.60
N LEU A 46 -8.94 -16.83 -8.16
CA LEU A 46 -7.77 -16.37 -7.41
C LEU A 46 -8.15 -15.36 -6.33
N LYS A 47 -9.10 -14.47 -6.63
CA LYS A 47 -9.62 -13.50 -5.66
C LYS A 47 -10.41 -14.17 -4.54
N ASP A 48 -11.31 -15.08 -4.88
CA ASP A 48 -12.15 -15.81 -3.92
C ASP A 48 -11.29 -16.70 -3.00
N MET A 49 -10.18 -17.23 -3.51
CA MET A 49 -9.20 -17.98 -2.74
C MET A 49 -8.21 -17.11 -1.94
N GLY A 50 -8.21 -15.78 -2.13
CA GLY A 50 -7.33 -14.87 -1.40
C GLY A 50 -5.88 -14.80 -1.90
N TYR A 51 -5.58 -15.23 -3.13
CA TYR A 51 -4.22 -15.13 -3.70
C TYR A 51 -3.76 -13.69 -3.92
N PHE A 52 -4.68 -12.75 -3.98
CA PHE A 52 -4.37 -11.33 -4.00
C PHE A 52 -5.51 -10.52 -3.39
N ILE A 53 -5.17 -9.32 -2.94
CA ILE A 53 -6.14 -8.28 -2.59
C ILE A 53 -5.97 -7.09 -3.51
N THR A 54 -7.03 -6.31 -3.65
CA THR A 54 -7.01 -5.03 -4.34
C THR A 54 -6.91 -3.93 -3.32
N VAL A 55 -6.03 -2.98 -3.56
CA VAL A 55 -5.93 -1.79 -2.72
C VAL A 55 -5.88 -0.55 -3.59
N ARG A 56 -6.39 0.56 -3.07
CA ARG A 56 -6.16 1.90 -3.63
C ARG A 56 -5.30 2.64 -2.63
N VAL A 57 -4.02 2.79 -2.93
CA VAL A 57 -3.07 3.46 -2.04
C VAL A 57 -3.13 4.96 -2.32
N PRO A 58 -3.57 5.79 -1.35
CA PRO A 58 -3.58 7.23 -1.54
C PRO A 58 -2.15 7.77 -1.58
N ASN A 59 -1.92 8.72 -2.48
CA ASN A 59 -0.68 9.48 -2.53
C ASN A 59 -0.75 10.61 -1.51
N LEU A 60 -0.34 10.30 -0.28
CA LEU A 60 -0.44 11.20 0.87
C LEU A 60 0.36 12.50 0.68
N GLN A 61 1.43 12.45 -0.11
CA GLN A 61 2.19 13.64 -0.50
C GLN A 61 1.34 14.65 -1.29
N TYR A 62 0.28 14.19 -1.95
CA TYR A 62 -0.65 15.06 -2.65
C TYR A 62 -1.79 15.57 -1.78
N LEU A 63 -1.87 15.07 -0.55
CA LEU A 63 -2.92 15.33 0.43
C LEU A 63 -2.40 16.09 1.66
N GLY A 64 -1.21 16.70 1.54
CA GLY A 64 -0.62 17.58 2.55
C GLY A 64 0.40 16.92 3.48
N ALA A 65 0.83 15.69 3.20
CA ALA A 65 1.97 15.11 3.87
C ALA A 65 3.29 15.53 3.21
N GLU A 66 4.32 15.76 4.01
CA GLU A 66 5.64 16.18 3.53
C GLU A 66 6.74 15.19 3.90
N ILE A 67 6.55 14.39 4.96
CA ILE A 67 7.60 13.51 5.50
C ILE A 67 7.06 12.10 5.73
N LEU A 68 7.78 11.11 5.19
CA LEU A 68 7.69 9.72 5.63
C LEU A 68 8.74 9.48 6.72
N SER A 69 8.31 9.01 7.88
CA SER A 69 9.19 8.68 9.00
C SER A 69 9.27 7.17 9.18
N ILE A 70 10.48 6.64 9.29
CA ILE A 70 10.76 5.24 9.59
C ILE A 70 11.42 5.18 10.96
N GLY A 71 10.70 4.66 11.96
CA GLY A 71 11.26 4.36 13.26
C GLY A 71 11.83 2.94 13.27
N TYR A 72 12.96 2.72 13.91
CA TYR A 72 13.46 1.39 14.22
C TYR A 72 14.18 1.38 15.56
N ALA A 73 14.00 0.31 16.32
CA ALA A 73 14.68 0.15 17.59
C ALA A 73 14.88 -1.32 17.94
N SER A 74 15.85 -1.59 18.81
CA SER A 74 15.91 -2.88 19.49
C SER A 74 14.98 -2.90 20.69
N THR A 75 14.29 -4.03 20.86
CA THR A 75 13.40 -4.27 21.98
C THR A 75 14.07 -5.15 23.03
N ASP A 76 13.72 -4.95 24.30
CA ASP A 76 14.21 -5.80 25.38
C ASP A 76 13.54 -7.19 25.29
N PRO A 77 14.31 -8.27 25.04
CA PRO A 77 13.75 -9.61 24.88
C PRO A 77 13.22 -10.21 26.20
N SER A 78 13.52 -9.60 27.35
CA SER A 78 12.93 -9.98 28.63
C SER A 78 11.45 -9.60 28.74
N VAL A 79 10.99 -8.64 27.93
CA VAL A 79 9.58 -8.26 27.89
C VAL A 79 8.81 -9.17 26.93
N GLY A 80 7.79 -9.84 27.48
CA GLY A 80 6.98 -10.79 26.73
C GLY A 80 6.30 -10.19 25.50
N GLU A 81 6.22 -11.00 24.43
CA GLU A 81 5.67 -10.63 23.12
C GLU A 81 4.28 -10.00 23.20
N LYS A 82 3.40 -10.52 24.08
CA LYS A 82 2.04 -9.98 24.29
C LYS A 82 2.06 -8.50 24.67
N THR A 83 2.99 -8.09 25.53
CA THR A 83 3.15 -6.69 25.95
C THR A 83 3.65 -5.83 24.80
N GLN A 84 4.61 -6.34 24.02
CA GLN A 84 5.12 -5.62 22.85
C GLN A 84 4.02 -5.38 21.81
N VAL A 85 3.20 -6.39 21.53
CA VAL A 85 2.05 -6.31 20.61
C VAL A 85 0.99 -5.35 21.13
N GLU A 86 0.64 -5.41 22.42
CA GLU A 86 -0.37 -4.54 23.01
C GLU A 86 0.05 -3.06 22.99
N VAL A 87 1.30 -2.74 23.33
CA VAL A 87 1.80 -1.37 23.25
C VAL A 87 1.86 -0.87 21.81
N GLY A 88 2.33 -1.71 20.87
CA GLY A 88 2.30 -1.38 19.45
C GLY A 88 0.88 -1.11 18.93
N ARG A 89 -0.09 -1.95 19.31
CA ARG A 89 -1.50 -1.78 18.94
C ARG A 89 -2.07 -0.45 19.42
N ARG A 90 -1.84 -0.09 20.69
CA ARG A 90 -2.29 1.19 21.25
C ARG A 90 -1.76 2.39 20.49
N LEU A 91 -0.49 2.35 20.08
CA LEU A 91 0.10 3.44 19.30
C LEU A 91 -0.56 3.62 17.94
N VAL A 92 -0.83 2.54 17.21
CA VAL A 92 -1.53 2.63 15.92
C VAL A 92 -2.99 3.10 16.11
N GLU A 93 -3.61 2.79 17.24
CA GLU A 93 -4.97 3.26 17.57
C GLU A 93 -5.02 4.73 18.03
N GLU A 94 -3.95 5.24 18.64
CA GLU A 94 -3.86 6.59 19.19
C GLU A 94 -3.35 7.62 18.16
N TYR A 95 -2.46 7.21 17.25
CA TYR A 95 -1.79 8.09 16.30
C TYR A 95 -2.16 7.72 14.85
N ASP A 96 -3.07 8.49 14.25
CA ASP A 96 -3.51 8.30 12.86
C ASP A 96 -2.35 8.37 11.85
N GLU A 97 -1.29 9.13 12.17
CA GLU A 97 -0.08 9.24 11.35
C GLU A 97 0.75 7.95 11.33
N LEU A 98 0.61 7.07 12.32
CA LEU A 98 1.36 5.83 12.49
C LEU A 98 0.56 4.63 11.96
N PHE A 99 0.77 4.30 10.69
CA PHE A 99 -0.07 3.33 9.98
C PHE A 99 0.51 1.91 9.91
N TYR A 100 1.75 1.69 10.36
CA TYR A 100 2.34 0.35 10.41
C TYR A 100 3.37 0.23 11.53
N ILE A 101 3.33 -0.89 12.25
CA ILE A 101 4.36 -1.32 13.19
C ILE A 101 4.65 -2.80 12.93
N GLY A 102 5.92 -3.13 12.73
CA GLY A 102 6.43 -4.49 12.79
C GLY A 102 7.27 -4.65 14.04
N ALA A 103 7.04 -5.69 14.83
CA ALA A 103 7.82 -5.98 16.03
C ALA A 103 8.07 -7.48 16.16
N GLY A 104 9.23 -7.81 16.70
CA GLY A 104 9.61 -9.15 17.12
C GLY A 104 10.36 -9.07 18.45
N PRO A 105 10.87 -10.20 18.99
CA PRO A 105 11.41 -10.24 20.34
C PRO A 105 12.58 -9.28 20.61
N ARG A 106 13.29 -8.84 19.57
CA ARG A 106 14.51 -8.01 19.68
C ARG A 106 14.51 -6.80 18.76
N TYR A 107 13.47 -6.59 17.98
CA TYR A 107 13.42 -5.50 17.02
C TYR A 107 12.01 -4.95 16.92
N ARG A 108 11.93 -3.67 16.62
CA ARG A 108 10.73 -3.03 16.13
C ARG A 108 11.09 -2.09 14.99
N PHE A 109 10.14 -1.87 14.11
CA PHE A 109 10.16 -0.78 13.16
C PHE A 109 8.74 -0.27 12.93
N SER A 110 8.62 0.97 12.49
CA SER A 110 7.34 1.58 12.21
C SER A 110 7.42 2.54 11.04
N PHE A 111 6.29 2.72 10.37
CA PHE A 111 6.12 3.74 9.34
C PHE A 111 5.06 4.72 9.78
N SER A 112 5.36 6.00 9.60
CA SER A 112 4.42 7.09 9.84
C SER A 112 4.58 8.19 8.80
N VAL A 113 3.51 8.95 8.56
CA VAL A 113 3.50 10.04 7.58
C VAL A 113 3.08 11.33 8.28
N HIS A 114 3.80 12.42 8.02
CA HIS A 114 3.64 13.69 8.74
C HIS A 114 3.51 14.86 7.78
N ARG A 115 2.76 15.89 8.21
CA ARG A 115 2.59 17.15 7.46
C ARG A 115 3.85 18.01 7.41
N ASP A 116 4.72 17.92 8.42
CA ASP A 116 5.92 18.74 8.57
C ASP A 116 6.90 18.08 9.56
N TYR A 117 8.11 18.62 9.65
CA TYR A 117 9.19 18.10 10.50
C TYR A 117 8.85 18.16 11.99
N SER A 118 8.20 19.25 12.44
CA SER A 118 7.84 19.43 13.83
C SER A 118 6.83 18.37 14.29
N ALA A 119 5.83 18.05 13.46
CA ALA A 119 4.88 16.97 13.70
C ALA A 119 5.59 15.60 13.76
N ALA A 120 6.54 15.36 12.85
CA ALA A 120 7.33 14.13 12.83
C ALA A 120 8.16 13.94 14.12
N CYS A 121 8.82 15.00 14.61
CA CYS A 121 9.55 14.94 15.88
C CYS A 121 8.61 14.73 17.07
N GLY A 122 7.47 15.42 17.11
CA GLY A 122 6.51 15.27 18.20
C GLY A 122 6.01 13.83 18.38
N VAL A 123 5.66 13.16 17.27
CA VAL A 123 5.26 11.74 17.31
C VAL A 123 6.44 10.84 17.68
N ALA A 124 7.65 11.12 17.18
CA ALA A 124 8.84 10.35 17.52
C ALA A 124 9.16 10.39 19.03
N ASP A 125 9.06 11.57 19.64
CA ASP A 125 9.28 11.77 21.08
C ASP A 125 8.22 11.04 21.92
N GLN A 126 6.95 11.11 21.53
CA GLN A 126 5.85 10.41 22.21
C GLN A 126 6.01 8.88 22.13
N VAL A 127 6.37 8.36 20.95
CA VAL A 127 6.66 6.93 20.77
C VAL A 127 7.85 6.53 21.65
N LEU A 128 8.93 7.31 21.66
CA LEU A 128 10.10 7.03 22.50
C LEU A 128 9.74 7.01 23.99
N ASP A 129 9.00 8.00 24.47
CA ASP A 129 8.59 8.12 25.87
C ASP A 129 7.68 6.95 26.29
N LEU A 130 6.66 6.60 25.49
CA LEU A 130 5.77 5.49 25.79
C LEU A 130 6.53 4.16 25.88
N TYR A 131 7.36 3.85 24.89
CA TYR A 131 8.12 2.61 24.88
C TYR A 131 9.14 2.58 26.04
N SER A 132 9.77 3.71 26.37
CA SER A 132 10.72 3.80 27.50
C SER A 132 10.03 3.58 28.84
N ARG A 133 8.85 4.18 29.07
CA ARG A 133 8.06 4.01 30.31
C ARG A 133 7.60 2.57 30.54
N ASN A 134 7.43 1.81 29.46
CA ASN A 134 7.06 0.39 29.51
C ASN A 134 8.28 -0.55 29.56
N GLY A 135 9.51 -0.02 29.66
CA GLY A 135 10.73 -0.83 29.72
C GLY A 135 11.01 -1.61 28.44
N LEU A 136 10.48 -1.16 27.29
CA LEU A 136 10.50 -1.93 26.05
C LEU A 136 11.73 -1.69 25.18
N LEU A 137 12.50 -0.64 25.43
CA LEU A 137 13.64 -0.25 24.61
C LEU A 137 14.95 -0.56 25.30
N ILE A 138 15.90 -1.04 24.49
CA ILE A 138 17.31 -0.98 24.86
C ILE A 138 17.79 0.47 24.68
N GLN A 139 18.38 1.02 25.75
CA GLN A 139 18.82 2.41 25.76
C GLN A 139 19.81 2.70 24.62
N GLY A 140 19.60 3.82 23.91
CA GLY A 140 20.48 4.25 22.82
C GLY A 140 20.26 3.52 21.48
N GLU A 141 19.37 2.53 21.43
CA GLU A 141 19.11 1.75 20.21
C GLU A 141 17.84 2.17 19.47
N ASN A 142 17.21 3.29 19.86
CA ASN A 142 16.08 3.88 19.14
C ASN A 142 16.53 4.90 18.10
N ARG A 143 16.09 4.74 16.86
CA ARG A 143 16.40 5.64 15.76
C ARG A 143 15.15 5.94 14.94
N VAL A 144 15.09 7.16 14.42
CA VAL A 144 14.05 7.57 13.48
C VAL A 144 14.73 8.24 12.29
N MET A 145 14.34 7.81 11.09
CA MET A 145 14.76 8.42 9.84
C MET A 145 13.58 9.19 9.25
N HIS A 146 13.79 10.48 8.97
CA HIS A 146 12.81 11.33 8.31
C HIS A 146 13.18 11.46 6.83
N LEU A 147 12.25 11.10 5.97
CA LEU A 147 12.39 11.10 4.52
C LEU A 147 11.41 12.12 3.92
N PRO A 148 11.86 13.35 3.62
CA PRO A 148 11.04 14.32 2.91
C PRO A 148 10.63 13.79 1.54
N PHE A 149 9.34 13.86 1.19
CA PHE A 149 8.81 13.34 -0.07
C PHE A 149 9.41 14.03 -1.30
N ASP A 150 9.74 15.33 -1.20
CA ASP A 150 10.33 16.13 -2.28
C ASP A 150 11.79 15.76 -2.57
N ARG A 151 12.48 15.14 -1.60
CA ARG A 151 13.89 14.71 -1.73
C ARG A 151 14.07 13.21 -1.81
N THR A 152 13.04 12.43 -1.52
CA THR A 152 13.13 10.97 -1.43
C THR A 152 12.51 10.30 -2.65
N LYS A 153 13.21 9.29 -3.17
CA LYS A 153 12.75 8.49 -4.29
C LYS A 153 12.52 7.05 -3.87
N ILE A 154 11.36 6.48 -4.24
CA ILE A 154 11.05 5.06 -4.12
C ILE A 154 10.76 4.50 -5.51
N TYR A 155 11.70 3.70 -6.02
CA TYR A 155 11.64 3.17 -7.38
C TYR A 155 10.63 2.03 -7.56
N ASN A 156 10.39 1.23 -6.52
CA ASN A 156 9.53 0.05 -6.56
C ASN A 156 8.49 0.08 -5.42
N PHE A 157 7.66 1.11 -5.37
CA PHE A 157 6.67 1.27 -4.30
C PHE A 157 5.53 0.24 -4.43
N PHE A 158 5.64 -0.85 -3.65
CA PHE A 158 4.72 -1.99 -3.65
C PHE A 158 4.54 -2.69 -5.01
N ASP A 159 5.52 -2.56 -5.90
CA ASP A 159 5.54 -3.28 -7.16
C ASP A 159 6.18 -4.66 -6.99
N HIS A 160 5.35 -5.70 -6.98
CA HIS A 160 5.78 -7.09 -6.82
C HIS A 160 6.03 -7.79 -8.15
N SER A 161 5.78 -7.13 -9.29
CA SER A 161 5.78 -7.78 -10.60
C SER A 161 7.13 -8.42 -10.93
N SER A 162 8.24 -7.68 -10.82
CA SER A 162 9.57 -8.22 -11.11
C SER A 162 10.00 -9.34 -10.14
N LEU A 163 9.56 -9.29 -8.89
CA LEU A 163 9.82 -10.36 -7.93
C LEU A 163 9.09 -11.64 -8.36
N LEU A 164 7.81 -11.52 -8.71
CA LEU A 164 6.99 -12.65 -9.16
C LEU A 164 7.45 -13.21 -10.52
N GLU A 165 7.90 -12.36 -11.45
CA GLU A 165 8.46 -12.80 -12.74
C GLU A 165 9.64 -13.74 -12.54
N ARG A 166 10.54 -13.39 -11.60
CA ARG A 166 11.70 -14.23 -11.24
C ARG A 166 11.28 -15.48 -10.47
N ALA A 167 10.35 -15.34 -9.52
CA ALA A 167 9.91 -16.45 -8.69
C ALA A 167 9.21 -17.55 -9.51
N PHE A 168 8.45 -17.16 -10.53
CA PHE A 168 7.70 -18.08 -11.38
C PHE A 168 8.39 -18.46 -12.69
N ASP A 169 9.55 -17.86 -13.00
CA ASP A 169 10.23 -18.02 -14.29
C ASP A 169 9.31 -17.70 -15.48
N VAL A 170 8.50 -16.64 -15.34
CA VAL A 170 7.56 -16.16 -16.36
C VAL A 170 7.82 -14.68 -16.62
N GLN A 171 8.07 -14.31 -17.88
CA GLN A 171 8.18 -12.91 -18.28
C GLN A 171 6.91 -12.46 -19.00
N LEU A 172 6.35 -11.34 -18.54
CA LEU A 172 5.27 -10.64 -19.24
C LEU A 172 5.81 -9.46 -20.04
N PRO A 173 5.07 -8.98 -21.06
CA PRO A 173 5.43 -7.78 -21.79
C PRO A 173 5.74 -6.59 -20.86
N ALA A 174 6.77 -5.82 -21.17
CA ALA A 174 7.12 -4.63 -20.41
C ALA A 174 5.97 -3.58 -20.43
N ARG A 175 5.81 -2.86 -19.31
CA ARG A 175 5.05 -1.61 -19.24
C ARG A 175 5.85 -0.49 -19.91
N GLU A 176 5.18 0.57 -20.30
CA GLU A 176 5.88 1.80 -20.71
C GLU A 176 6.77 2.33 -19.59
N ALA A 177 6.26 2.29 -18.35
CA ALA A 177 7.00 2.65 -17.15
C ALA A 177 8.22 1.76 -16.85
N ASP A 178 8.31 0.55 -17.41
CA ASP A 178 9.49 -0.32 -17.23
C ASP A 178 10.63 0.08 -18.17
N ARG A 179 10.33 0.81 -19.26
CA ARG A 179 11.30 1.18 -20.31
C ARG A 179 12.00 2.50 -20.03
N GLN A 180 11.45 3.29 -19.11
CA GLN A 180 12.05 4.53 -18.66
C GLN A 180 12.42 4.38 -17.19
N VAL A 181 13.65 4.76 -16.83
CA VAL A 181 13.94 5.02 -15.42
C VAL A 181 13.18 6.29 -15.07
N HIS A 182 11.94 6.13 -14.63
CA HIS A 182 11.26 7.21 -13.95
C HIS A 182 12.11 7.55 -12.74
N ASP A 183 12.31 8.85 -12.53
CA ASP A 183 13.15 9.35 -11.47
C ASP A 183 12.41 9.16 -10.14
N GLY A 184 12.35 7.89 -9.69
CA GLY A 184 11.36 7.22 -8.84
C GLY A 184 10.76 8.07 -7.73
N GLY A 185 9.97 9.06 -8.08
CA GLY A 185 9.52 10.08 -7.14
C GLY A 185 8.11 9.80 -6.70
N PHE A 186 7.78 10.34 -5.53
CA PHE A 186 6.41 10.65 -5.17
C PHE A 186 5.82 11.82 -6.02
N GLY A 187 6.48 12.18 -7.13
CA GLY A 187 6.20 13.37 -7.94
C GLY A 187 6.65 14.67 -7.26
N GLU A 188 6.31 15.81 -7.86
CA GLU A 188 6.38 17.09 -7.16
C GLU A 188 5.38 17.08 -6.00
N VAL A 189 5.86 17.36 -4.79
CA VAL A 189 4.98 17.52 -3.62
C VAL A 189 4.03 18.68 -3.92
N ARG A 190 2.74 18.36 -4.05
CA ARG A 190 1.67 19.32 -4.40
C ARG A 190 0.49 19.10 -3.47
N SER A 191 -0.02 20.14 -2.82
CA SER A 191 -1.20 19.96 -1.96
C SER A 191 -2.49 20.19 -2.75
N VAL A 192 -3.21 19.11 -3.09
CA VAL A 192 -4.54 19.22 -3.70
C VAL A 192 -5.59 19.50 -2.62
N LYS A 193 -6.22 20.68 -2.69
CA LYS A 193 -7.34 21.02 -1.80
C LYS A 193 -8.59 20.28 -2.26
N LEU A 194 -9.07 19.35 -1.42
CA LEU A 194 -10.32 18.63 -1.63
C LEU A 194 -11.46 19.29 -0.85
N SER A 195 -12.63 19.37 -1.46
CA SER A 195 -13.88 19.71 -0.77
C SER A 195 -14.31 18.61 0.20
N ARG A 196 -15.29 18.90 1.07
CA ARG A 196 -15.84 17.91 2.02
C ARG A 196 -16.40 16.68 1.31
N ILE A 197 -17.08 16.86 0.18
CA ILE A 197 -17.64 15.77 -0.62
C ILE A 197 -16.53 14.97 -1.27
N GLU A 198 -15.51 15.62 -1.83
CA GLU A 198 -14.38 14.93 -2.45
C GLU A 198 -13.58 14.08 -1.45
N ARG A 199 -13.33 14.59 -0.24
CA ARG A 199 -12.74 13.79 0.85
C ARG A 199 -13.57 12.55 1.17
N LYS A 200 -14.90 12.70 1.24
CA LYS A 200 -15.85 11.59 1.49
C LYS A 200 -15.77 10.54 0.37
N VAL A 201 -15.73 10.97 -0.88
CA VAL A 201 -15.62 10.07 -2.05
C VAL A 201 -14.26 9.40 -2.10
N LEU A 202 -13.16 10.12 -1.91
CA LEU A 202 -11.81 9.55 -1.89
C LEU A 202 -11.69 8.46 -0.81
N ARG A 203 -12.13 8.75 0.42
CA ARG A 203 -12.17 7.76 1.51
C ARG A 203 -13.02 6.55 1.13
N GLY A 204 -14.21 6.76 0.55
CA GLY A 204 -15.09 5.69 0.09
C GLY A 204 -14.42 4.78 -0.95
N LEU A 205 -13.69 5.36 -1.90
CA LEU A 205 -12.94 4.63 -2.92
C LEU A 205 -11.76 3.84 -2.32
N VAL A 206 -10.98 4.47 -1.44
CA VAL A 206 -9.81 3.84 -0.79
C VAL A 206 -10.22 2.68 0.10
N GLN A 207 -11.27 2.84 0.89
CA GLN A 207 -11.78 1.80 1.79
C GLN A 207 -12.50 0.66 1.05
N ASN A 208 -12.91 0.87 -0.21
CA ASN A 208 -13.67 -0.10 -1.00
C ASN A 208 -13.09 -0.24 -2.42
N PRO A 209 -11.85 -0.73 -2.54
CA PRO A 209 -11.08 -0.70 -3.78
C PRO A 209 -11.72 -1.50 -4.92
N ASP A 210 -12.48 -2.55 -4.59
CA ASP A 210 -13.15 -3.42 -5.56
C ASP A 210 -14.66 -3.15 -5.75
N MET A 211 -15.24 -2.24 -4.97
CA MET A 211 -16.68 -1.96 -5.08
C MET A 211 -16.99 -1.11 -6.32
N LEU A 212 -18.14 -1.39 -6.93
CA LEU A 212 -18.69 -0.57 -8.00
C LEU A 212 -19.02 0.84 -7.49
N ASP A 213 -18.82 1.84 -8.35
CA ASP A 213 -19.16 3.24 -8.06
C ASP A 213 -20.60 3.39 -7.54
N SER A 214 -21.55 2.60 -8.06
CA SER A 214 -22.96 2.59 -7.62
C SER A 214 -23.18 2.04 -6.22
N THR A 215 -22.33 1.13 -5.76
CA THR A 215 -22.40 0.58 -4.40
C THR A 215 -21.77 1.56 -3.43
N ILE A 216 -20.61 2.12 -3.80
CA ILE A 216 -19.94 3.17 -3.04
C ILE A 216 -20.89 4.37 -2.87
N SER A 217 -21.54 4.81 -3.95
CA SER A 217 -22.45 5.97 -3.95
C SER A 217 -23.56 5.84 -2.90
N LYS A 218 -24.18 4.66 -2.79
CA LYS A 218 -25.19 4.37 -1.76
C LYS A 218 -24.60 4.41 -0.35
N ARG A 219 -23.41 3.83 -0.16
CA ARG A 219 -22.75 3.72 1.16
C ARG A 219 -22.32 5.08 1.71
N ILE A 220 -21.89 6.00 0.83
CA ILE A 220 -21.42 7.32 1.24
C ILE A 220 -22.43 8.44 0.96
N ASP A 221 -23.67 8.13 0.59
CA ASP A 221 -24.72 9.12 0.32
C ASP A 221 -24.25 10.25 -0.62
N VAL A 222 -23.79 9.86 -1.81
CA VAL A 222 -23.40 10.75 -2.92
C VAL A 222 -23.96 10.15 -4.20
N THR A 223 -24.30 10.96 -5.20
CA THR A 223 -24.81 10.43 -6.48
C THR A 223 -23.75 9.58 -7.21
N ARG A 224 -24.18 8.52 -7.90
CA ARG A 224 -23.29 7.67 -8.72
C ARG A 224 -22.48 8.48 -9.73
N GLN A 225 -23.12 9.44 -10.41
CA GLN A 225 -22.46 10.31 -11.40
C GLN A 225 -21.33 11.12 -10.77
N SER A 226 -21.54 11.67 -9.56
CA SER A 226 -20.50 12.40 -8.84
C SER A 226 -19.35 11.48 -8.42
N VAL A 227 -19.63 10.27 -7.92
CA VAL A 227 -18.58 9.29 -7.59
C VAL A 227 -17.74 8.94 -8.82
N THR A 228 -18.37 8.62 -9.95
CA THR A 228 -17.64 8.31 -11.19
C THR A 228 -16.81 9.48 -11.69
N LYS A 229 -17.37 10.70 -11.68
CA LYS A 229 -16.65 11.91 -12.11
C LYS A 229 -15.45 12.20 -11.21
N MET A 230 -15.64 12.13 -9.89
CA MET A 230 -14.58 12.38 -8.91
C MET A 230 -13.51 11.29 -8.96
N ARG A 231 -13.88 10.01 -9.11
CA ARG A 231 -12.92 8.91 -9.28
C ARG A 231 -12.00 9.17 -10.48
N LYS A 232 -12.56 9.50 -11.64
CA LYS A 232 -11.76 9.84 -12.83
C LYS A 232 -10.83 11.03 -12.56
N ARG A 233 -11.36 12.12 -11.98
CA ARG A 233 -10.54 13.27 -11.60
C ARG A 233 -9.40 12.90 -10.63
N PHE A 234 -9.65 12.01 -9.68
CA PHE A 234 -8.63 11.57 -8.73
C PHE A 234 -7.57 10.69 -9.40
N GLU A 235 -7.96 9.86 -10.37
CA GLU A 235 -7.04 9.11 -11.24
C GLU A 235 -6.20 10.08 -12.09
N ASP A 236 -6.80 11.10 -12.70
CA ASP A 236 -6.10 12.11 -13.52
C ASP A 236 -5.13 12.99 -12.68
N LEU A 237 -5.42 13.18 -11.40
CA LEU A 237 -4.59 13.92 -10.44
C LEU A 237 -3.62 13.01 -9.67
N ASP A 238 -3.57 11.73 -10.00
CA ASP A 238 -2.77 10.72 -9.29
C ASP A 238 -2.99 10.74 -7.77
N LEU A 239 -4.20 10.99 -7.28
CA LEU A 239 -4.44 11.04 -5.82
C LEU A 239 -4.38 9.67 -5.16
N PHE A 240 -4.48 8.60 -5.94
CA PHE A 240 -4.24 7.23 -5.49
C PHE A 240 -3.79 6.35 -6.66
N HIS A 241 -3.18 5.22 -6.34
CA HIS A 241 -2.89 4.16 -7.30
C HIS A 241 -3.60 2.86 -6.92
N ALA A 242 -4.17 2.19 -7.91
CA ALA A 242 -4.74 0.85 -7.73
C ALA A 242 -3.62 -0.19 -7.85
N LEU A 243 -3.53 -1.09 -6.86
CA LEU A 243 -2.57 -2.19 -6.84
C LEU A 243 -3.30 -3.51 -6.61
N ARG A 244 -2.73 -4.59 -7.13
CA ARG A 244 -3.07 -5.97 -6.73
C ARG A 244 -1.90 -6.48 -5.92
N VAL A 245 -2.10 -6.64 -4.62
CA VAL A 245 -1.06 -7.11 -3.71
C VAL A 245 -1.19 -8.63 -3.60
N PRO A 246 -0.17 -9.40 -4.03
CA PRO A 246 -0.19 -10.84 -3.93
C PRO A 246 -0.10 -11.27 -2.46
N ASN A 247 -0.78 -12.36 -2.11
CA ASN A 247 -0.59 -13.01 -0.83
C ASN A 247 0.67 -13.90 -0.91
N LEU A 248 1.80 -13.37 -0.43
CA LEU A 248 3.09 -14.06 -0.52
C LEU A 248 3.12 -15.39 0.24
N GLU A 249 2.36 -15.53 1.34
CA GLU A 249 2.28 -16.78 2.11
C GLU A 249 1.69 -17.92 1.27
N MET A 250 0.70 -17.62 0.43
CA MET A 250 0.10 -18.60 -0.47
C MET A 250 0.98 -18.97 -1.67
N LEU A 251 2.03 -18.19 -1.93
CA LEU A 251 2.91 -18.39 -3.08
C LEU A 251 4.17 -19.19 -2.75
N GLY A 252 4.42 -19.48 -1.46
CA GLY A 252 5.54 -20.29 -0.97
C GLY A 252 6.86 -19.53 -0.88
#